data_AF-A0A2H0UY28-F1
#
_entry.id   AF-A0A2H0UY28-F1
#
_cell.length_a   1.000
_cell.length_b   1.000
_cell.length_c   1.000
_cell.angle_alpha   90.00
_cell.angle_beta   90.00
_cell.angle_gamma   90.00
#
_symmetry.space_group_name_H-M   'P 1'
#
loop_
_entity.id
_entity.type
_entity.pdbx_description
1 polymer ?
#
loop_
_entity_poly.entity_id
_entity_poly.type
_entity_poly.pdbx_seq_one_letter_code
_entity_poly.pdbx_strand_id
1 'polypeptide(L)'
;MELKILQFDKALDGYFAGLKLDEQGGQWRVCRFSGEKFYVRPDDIEFYKKARVPLPTLSPVERLRRKVAFYNSYNLFKGISAFSGKPLISEYPPDTPFKIYEHQVWFGEGWEPFDYAVEYPPDKTFFEQFKGLQLKTPRPNLRVDATNINSDFTNGAFRLKDCYLIFDTKGAENSAYGIAIDNSRNCFDCLSTYNSEQCSNCFEGSHLAKCFFSEYCRYCLESYFLFDCRDCDYCFMCANLRHKKYYFFNQPLTKEEYEAKIAKIN
;
A
#
# COMPACT_ATOMS: atom_id res chain seq x y z
N MET A 1 18.29 -13.64 -40.92
CA MET A 1 17.54 -12.71 -40.05
C MET A 1 18.33 -12.58 -38.75
N GLU A 2 19.21 -11.57 -38.64
CA GLU A 2 19.92 -11.33 -37.39
C GLU A 2 18.89 -11.06 -36.28
N LEU A 3 19.00 -11.79 -35.17
CA LEU A 3 18.16 -11.59 -34.00
C LEU A 3 18.36 -10.16 -33.49
N LYS A 4 17.29 -9.37 -33.43
CA LYS A 4 17.29 -7.97 -32.93
C LYS A 4 17.96 -7.81 -31.55
N ILE A 5 18.07 -8.90 -30.77
CA ILE A 5 18.73 -8.97 -29.47
C ILE A 5 20.26 -8.75 -29.57
N LEU A 6 20.92 -9.29 -30.61
CA LEU A 6 22.37 -9.12 -30.80
C LEU A 6 22.77 -7.66 -31.03
N GLN A 7 21.89 -6.85 -31.63
CA GLN A 7 22.12 -5.42 -31.84
C GLN A 7 22.02 -4.63 -30.52
N PHE A 8 21.19 -5.09 -29.58
CA PHE A 8 21.01 -4.45 -28.28
C PHE A 8 22.24 -4.63 -27.38
N ASP A 9 22.78 -5.84 -27.32
CA ASP A 9 23.97 -6.11 -26.49
C ASP A 9 25.20 -5.32 -26.96
N LYS A 10 25.43 -5.29 -28.28
CA LYS A 10 26.51 -4.49 -28.87
C LYS A 10 26.34 -2.99 -28.61
N ALA A 11 25.11 -2.49 -28.68
CA ALA A 11 24.81 -1.09 -28.37
C ALA A 11 25.03 -0.76 -26.90
N LEU A 12 24.69 -1.68 -25.98
CA LEU A 12 24.96 -1.53 -24.55
C LEU A 12 26.45 -1.54 -24.25
N ASP A 13 27.21 -2.43 -24.87
CA ASP A 13 28.67 -2.48 -24.70
C ASP A 13 29.31 -1.17 -25.15
N GLY A 14 28.90 -0.66 -26.31
CA GLY A 14 29.32 0.66 -26.80
C GLY A 14 28.91 1.80 -25.85
N TYR A 15 27.70 1.75 -25.30
CA TYR A 15 27.21 2.71 -24.30
C TYR A 15 28.08 2.73 -23.04
N PHE A 16 28.38 1.55 -22.46
CA PHE A 16 29.18 1.45 -21.25
C PHE A 16 30.65 1.82 -21.48
N ALA A 17 31.21 1.43 -22.63
CA ALA A 17 32.58 1.82 -23.02
C ALA A 17 32.72 3.34 -23.20
N GLY A 18 31.65 4.03 -23.59
CA GLY A 18 31.60 5.48 -23.75
C GLY A 18 31.30 6.27 -22.47
N LEU A 19 31.09 5.63 -21.32
CA LEU A 19 30.78 6.33 -20.08
C LEU A 19 31.99 7.13 -19.58
N LYS A 20 31.79 8.43 -19.36
CA LYS A 20 32.75 9.29 -18.66
C LYS A 20 32.44 9.29 -17.18
N LEU A 21 33.33 8.71 -16.39
CA LEU A 21 33.24 8.65 -14.93
C LEU A 21 34.09 9.77 -14.31
N ASP A 22 33.73 10.19 -13.10
CA ASP A 22 34.54 11.12 -12.32
C ASP A 22 35.66 10.38 -11.54
N GLU A 23 36.44 11.14 -10.77
CA GLU A 23 37.56 10.62 -9.98
C GLU A 23 37.16 9.56 -8.95
N GLN A 24 35.89 9.57 -8.52
CA GLN A 24 35.36 8.60 -7.56
C GLN A 24 34.82 7.35 -8.26
N GLY A 25 34.85 7.30 -9.59
CA GLY A 25 34.33 6.19 -10.40
C GLY A 25 32.81 6.24 -10.61
N GLY A 26 32.14 7.34 -10.25
CA GLY A 26 30.71 7.52 -10.48
C GLY A 26 30.43 8.49 -11.61
N GLN A 27 29.18 8.94 -11.72
CA GLN A 27 28.79 9.90 -12.75
C GLN A 27 27.66 10.82 -12.31
N TRP A 28 27.87 12.13 -12.45
CA TRP A 28 26.81 13.13 -12.35
C TRP A 28 25.92 13.13 -13.60
N ARG A 29 24.60 13.08 -13.38
CA ARG A 29 23.59 13.10 -14.43
C ARG A 29 22.54 14.15 -14.12
N VAL A 30 21.84 14.61 -15.16
CA VAL A 30 20.70 15.53 -15.04
C VAL A 30 19.42 14.72 -15.21
N CYS A 31 18.49 14.85 -14.27
CA CYS A 31 17.19 14.22 -14.35
C CYS A 31 16.42 14.78 -15.56
N ARG A 32 16.02 13.90 -16.47
CA ARG A 32 15.24 14.29 -17.66
C ARG A 32 13.89 14.93 -17.33
N PHE A 33 13.32 14.64 -16.15
CA PHE A 33 12.02 15.16 -15.74
C PHE A 33 12.15 16.45 -14.92
N SER A 34 12.87 16.42 -13.78
CA SER A 34 12.96 17.58 -12.88
C SER A 34 14.06 18.59 -13.28
N GLY A 35 15.02 18.20 -14.12
CA GLY A 35 16.21 19.01 -14.42
C GLY A 35 17.26 19.00 -13.30
N GLU A 36 17.00 18.33 -12.17
CA GLU A 36 17.94 18.28 -11.04
C GLU A 36 19.13 17.37 -11.32
N LYS A 37 20.29 17.72 -10.79
CA LYS A 37 21.48 16.87 -10.84
C LYS A 37 21.35 15.75 -9.80
N PHE A 38 21.73 14.54 -10.18
CA PHE A 38 21.84 13.41 -9.27
C PHE A 38 23.09 12.59 -9.60
N TYR A 39 23.65 11.98 -8.56
CA TYR A 39 24.88 11.19 -8.68
C TYR A 39 24.55 9.70 -8.81
N VAL A 40 25.20 9.03 -9.75
CA VAL A 40 25.17 7.56 -9.86
C VAL A 40 26.48 7.04 -9.27
N ARG A 41 26.40 6.30 -8.17
CA ARG A 41 27.57 5.81 -7.44
C ARG A 41 28.27 4.70 -8.22
N PRO A 42 29.57 4.45 -7.98
CA PRO A 42 30.30 3.35 -8.63
C PRO A 42 29.59 2.01 -8.50
N ASP A 43 29.12 1.67 -7.29
CA ASP A 43 28.39 0.42 -7.03
C ASP A 43 27.09 0.32 -7.84
N ASP A 44 26.38 1.45 -8.01
CA ASP A 44 25.17 1.48 -8.84
C ASP A 44 25.54 1.24 -10.31
N ILE A 45 26.63 1.83 -10.80
CA ILE A 45 27.11 1.63 -12.19
C ILE A 45 27.45 0.16 -12.44
N GLU A 46 28.16 -0.50 -11.52
CA GLU A 46 28.47 -1.92 -11.64
C GLU A 46 27.20 -2.78 -11.61
N PHE A 47 26.22 -2.43 -10.78
CA PHE A 47 24.90 -3.06 -10.80
C PHE A 47 24.22 -2.91 -12.17
N TYR A 48 24.21 -1.70 -12.77
CA TYR A 48 23.60 -1.46 -14.09
C TYR A 48 24.31 -2.22 -15.22
N LYS A 49 25.64 -2.33 -15.18
CA LYS A 49 26.42 -3.17 -16.11
C LYS A 49 26.00 -4.63 -16.01
N LYS A 50 25.95 -5.17 -14.79
CA LYS A 50 25.54 -6.57 -14.53
C LYS A 50 24.10 -6.84 -14.95
N ALA A 51 23.20 -5.89 -14.72
CA ALA A 51 21.80 -5.98 -15.11
C ALA A 51 21.56 -5.74 -16.61
N ARG A 52 22.61 -5.43 -17.39
CA ARG A 52 22.54 -5.15 -18.85
C ARG A 52 21.50 -4.07 -19.18
N VAL A 53 21.51 -2.98 -18.43
CA VAL A 53 20.61 -1.83 -18.62
C VAL A 53 21.36 -0.50 -18.47
N PRO A 54 21.04 0.54 -19.27
CA PRO A 54 21.76 1.80 -19.21
C PRO A 54 21.55 2.52 -17.86
N LEU A 55 22.46 3.45 -17.55
CA LEU A 55 22.34 4.27 -16.35
C LEU A 55 21.02 5.08 -16.39
N PRO A 56 20.41 5.33 -15.23
CA PRO A 56 19.10 5.97 -15.16
C PRO A 56 19.12 7.37 -15.77
N THR A 57 18.02 7.74 -16.42
CA THR A 57 17.78 9.10 -16.92
C THR A 57 16.95 9.95 -15.96
N LEU A 58 16.49 9.35 -14.86
CA LEU A 58 15.68 9.97 -13.83
C LEU A 58 16.38 9.86 -12.47
N SER A 59 16.23 10.88 -11.62
CA SER A 59 16.74 10.84 -10.25
C SER A 59 16.09 9.71 -9.45
N PRO A 60 16.68 9.26 -8.33
CA PRO A 60 16.07 8.23 -7.48
C PRO A 60 14.62 8.55 -7.07
N VAL A 61 14.36 9.81 -6.68
CA VAL A 61 13.03 10.28 -6.29
C VAL A 61 12.05 10.22 -7.46
N GLU A 62 12.45 10.68 -8.64
CA GLU A 62 11.59 10.65 -9.83
C GLU A 62 11.31 9.23 -10.33
N ARG A 63 12.27 8.32 -10.17
CA ARG A 63 12.03 6.89 -10.42
C ARG A 63 11.03 6.32 -9.45
N LEU A 64 11.12 6.64 -8.17
CA LEU A 64 10.15 6.20 -7.17
C LEU A 64 8.76 6.74 -7.50
N ARG A 65 8.64 8.04 -7.76
CA ARG A 65 7.38 8.69 -8.16
C ARG A 65 6.75 8.01 -9.37
N ARG A 66 7.54 7.68 -10.40
CA ARG A 66 7.06 6.96 -11.58
C ARG A 66 6.63 5.52 -11.26
N LYS A 67 7.32 4.83 -10.36
CA LYS A 67 6.94 3.46 -9.94
C LYS A 67 5.60 3.46 -9.20
N VAL A 68 5.36 4.46 -8.37
CA VAL A 68 4.13 4.58 -7.58
C VAL A 68 3.04 5.42 -8.26
N ALA A 69 3.27 5.91 -9.48
CA ALA A 69 2.34 6.79 -10.19
C ALA A 69 0.96 6.16 -10.47
N PHE A 70 0.91 4.83 -10.51
CA PHE A 70 -0.33 4.06 -10.71
C PHE A 70 -0.89 3.49 -9.40
N TYR A 71 -0.30 3.86 -8.26
CA TYR A 71 -0.68 3.34 -6.96
C TYR A 71 -1.41 4.43 -6.17
N ASN A 72 -2.69 4.23 -5.89
CA ASN A 72 -3.49 5.09 -5.04
C ASN A 72 -4.20 4.23 -3.98
N SER A 73 -3.73 4.27 -2.73
CA SER A 73 -4.40 3.52 -1.65
C SER A 73 -5.55 4.31 -1.03
N TYR A 74 -5.38 5.61 -0.79
CA TYR A 74 -6.23 6.33 0.17
C TYR A 74 -7.16 7.39 -0.46
N ASN A 75 -6.89 7.84 -1.69
CA ASN A 75 -7.70 8.89 -2.30
C ASN A 75 -8.92 8.27 -2.97
N LEU A 76 -10.09 8.51 -2.39
CA LEU A 76 -11.37 8.07 -2.91
C LEU A 76 -12.10 9.25 -3.56
N PHE A 77 -12.59 9.02 -4.77
CA PHE A 77 -13.29 10.00 -5.57
C PHE A 77 -14.72 9.54 -5.83
N LYS A 78 -15.65 10.49 -5.89
CA LYS A 78 -17.00 10.21 -6.40
C LYS A 78 -16.93 10.13 -7.92
N GLY A 79 -17.55 9.11 -8.49
CA GLY A 79 -17.62 8.90 -9.93
C GLY A 79 -18.98 8.32 -10.34
N ILE A 80 -19.09 8.06 -11.64
CA ILE A 80 -20.25 7.40 -12.24
C ILE A 80 -19.75 6.16 -12.96
N SER A 81 -20.44 5.03 -12.78
CA SER A 81 -20.14 3.80 -13.51
C SER A 81 -20.32 4.00 -15.01
N ALA A 82 -19.32 3.62 -15.79
CA ALA A 82 -19.41 3.53 -17.24
C ALA A 82 -20.25 2.33 -17.72
N PHE A 83 -20.60 1.40 -16.82
CA PHE A 83 -21.47 0.27 -17.13
C PHE A 83 -22.93 0.57 -16.79
N SER A 84 -23.22 0.86 -15.51
CA SER A 84 -24.59 1.00 -15.02
C SER A 84 -25.12 2.43 -14.98
N GLY A 85 -24.25 3.44 -15.12
CA GLY A 85 -24.60 4.85 -14.95
C GLY A 85 -24.89 5.25 -13.49
N LYS A 86 -24.67 4.34 -12.52
CA LYS A 86 -24.92 4.62 -11.10
C LYS A 86 -23.73 5.35 -10.46
N PRO A 87 -23.98 6.14 -9.40
CA PRO A 87 -22.90 6.71 -8.58
C PRO A 87 -22.04 5.62 -7.95
N LEU A 88 -20.72 5.82 -7.92
CA LEU A 88 -19.77 4.94 -7.24
C LEU A 88 -18.65 5.74 -6.57
N ILE A 89 -17.91 5.06 -5.70
CA ILE A 89 -16.64 5.53 -5.14
C ILE A 89 -15.50 4.87 -5.90
N SER A 90 -14.45 5.61 -6.23
CA SER A 90 -13.38 5.18 -7.13
C SER A 90 -11.99 5.58 -6.62
N GLU A 91 -10.97 4.78 -6.90
CA GLU A 91 -9.56 5.19 -6.75
C GLU A 91 -9.07 6.09 -7.90
N TYR A 92 -9.89 6.28 -8.93
CA TYR A 92 -9.58 7.11 -10.07
C TYR A 92 -10.25 8.49 -9.93
N PRO A 93 -9.53 9.59 -10.25
CA PRO A 93 -10.11 10.92 -10.22
C PRO A 93 -11.19 11.09 -11.31
N PRO A 94 -12.13 12.05 -11.16
CA PRO A 94 -13.26 12.22 -12.08
C PRO A 94 -12.89 12.53 -13.53
N ASP A 95 -11.70 13.09 -13.77
CA ASP A 95 -11.15 13.43 -15.08
C ASP A 95 -10.36 12.29 -15.73
N THR A 96 -10.38 11.10 -15.11
CA THR A 96 -9.71 9.91 -15.67
C THR A 96 -10.23 9.59 -17.08
N PRO A 97 -9.34 9.27 -18.04
CA PRO A 97 -9.76 8.87 -19.38
C PRO A 97 -10.25 7.41 -19.45
N PHE A 98 -10.12 6.66 -18.35
CA PHE A 98 -10.47 5.24 -18.29
C PHE A 98 -11.95 5.03 -17.97
N LYS A 99 -12.55 4.00 -18.56
CA LYS A 99 -13.90 3.55 -18.21
C LYS A 99 -13.84 2.81 -16.88
N ILE A 100 -14.67 3.22 -15.93
CA ILE A 100 -14.67 2.65 -14.57
C ILE A 100 -15.98 1.91 -14.33
N TYR A 101 -15.88 0.66 -13.88
CA TYR A 101 -17.02 -0.19 -13.50
C TYR A 101 -17.07 -0.36 -11.98
N GLU A 102 -18.26 -0.46 -11.39
CA GLU A 102 -18.38 -0.91 -10.01
C GLU A 102 -17.79 -2.32 -9.86
N HIS A 103 -17.07 -2.56 -8.76
CA HIS A 103 -16.38 -3.82 -8.53
C HIS A 103 -17.34 -5.02 -8.52
N GLN A 104 -18.59 -4.83 -8.08
CA GLN A 104 -19.63 -5.88 -8.14
C GLN A 104 -19.94 -6.31 -9.58
N VAL A 105 -19.94 -5.39 -10.54
CA VAL A 105 -20.07 -5.73 -11.97
C VAL A 105 -18.76 -6.31 -12.49
N TRP A 106 -17.62 -5.74 -12.09
CA TRP A 106 -16.30 -6.19 -12.53
C TRP A 106 -16.07 -7.68 -12.24
N PHE A 107 -16.45 -8.15 -11.05
CA PHE A 107 -16.34 -9.55 -10.64
C PHE A 107 -17.62 -10.38 -10.88
N GLY A 108 -18.68 -9.76 -11.41
CA GLY A 108 -19.91 -10.44 -11.78
C GLY A 108 -19.89 -10.95 -13.22
N GLU A 109 -21.02 -11.52 -13.65
CA GLU A 109 -21.19 -12.09 -14.99
C GLU A 109 -21.74 -11.06 -16.01
N GLY A 110 -21.78 -9.78 -15.65
CA GLY A 110 -22.47 -8.74 -16.44
C GLY A 110 -21.71 -8.23 -17.66
N TRP A 111 -20.44 -8.62 -17.85
CA TRP A 111 -19.60 -8.16 -18.97
C TRP A 111 -18.56 -9.22 -19.32
N GLU A 112 -18.08 -9.25 -20.56
CA GLU A 112 -17.02 -10.17 -20.97
C GLU A 112 -15.69 -9.48 -21.31
N PRO A 113 -14.56 -9.84 -20.66
CA PRO A 113 -13.26 -9.23 -20.95
C PRO A 113 -12.80 -9.40 -22.40
N PHE A 114 -13.20 -10.48 -23.07
CA PHE A 114 -12.81 -10.76 -24.45
C PHE A 114 -13.50 -9.87 -25.49
N ASP A 115 -14.61 -9.21 -25.16
CA ASP A 115 -15.26 -8.22 -26.03
C ASP A 115 -14.33 -7.02 -26.32
N TYR A 116 -13.34 -6.81 -25.46
CA TYR A 116 -12.36 -5.74 -25.58
C TYR A 116 -11.13 -6.12 -26.41
N ALA A 117 -11.01 -7.38 -26.83
CA ALA A 117 -9.92 -7.85 -27.66
C ALA A 117 -9.75 -6.97 -28.91
N VAL A 118 -8.50 -6.81 -29.31
CA VAL A 118 -8.10 -6.10 -30.53
C VAL A 118 -7.05 -6.94 -31.23
N GLU A 119 -7.12 -7.02 -32.56
CA GLU A 119 -6.05 -7.61 -33.34
C GLU A 119 -4.77 -6.77 -33.20
N TYR A 120 -3.61 -7.43 -33.29
CA TYR A 120 -2.30 -6.78 -33.19
C TYR A 120 -1.75 -6.42 -34.59
N PRO A 121 -1.88 -5.15 -35.04
CA PRO A 121 -1.25 -4.65 -36.26
C PRO A 121 0.28 -4.50 -36.12
N PRO A 122 1.11 -5.25 -36.87
CA PRO A 122 2.57 -5.17 -36.77
C PRO A 122 3.17 -3.85 -37.32
N ASP A 123 2.40 -3.09 -38.08
CA ASP A 123 2.77 -1.80 -38.68
C ASP A 123 2.65 -0.61 -37.71
N LYS A 124 2.01 -0.80 -36.55
CA LYS A 124 1.88 0.24 -35.50
C LYS A 124 2.82 -0.01 -34.33
N THR A 125 3.16 1.05 -33.59
CA THR A 125 4.00 0.88 -32.41
C THR A 125 3.25 0.18 -31.28
N PHE A 126 3.95 -0.67 -30.51
CA PHE A 126 3.36 -1.40 -29.40
C PHE A 126 2.66 -0.47 -28.38
N PHE A 127 3.30 0.64 -27.99
CA PHE A 127 2.78 1.52 -26.94
C PHE A 127 1.53 2.29 -27.37
N GLU A 128 1.39 2.64 -28.65
CA GLU A 128 0.15 3.25 -29.16
C GLU A 128 -1.01 2.26 -29.11
N GLN A 129 -0.78 1.03 -29.56
CA GLN A 129 -1.78 -0.04 -29.51
C GLN A 129 -2.17 -0.39 -28.07
N PHE A 130 -1.17 -0.52 -27.18
CA PHE A 130 -1.37 -0.80 -25.77
C PHE A 130 -2.13 0.31 -25.06
N LYS A 131 -1.82 1.59 -25.36
CA LYS A 131 -2.60 2.73 -24.84
C LYS A 131 -4.04 2.68 -25.33
N GLY A 132 -4.26 2.38 -26.62
CA GLY A 132 -5.59 2.24 -27.20
C GLY A 132 -6.41 1.15 -26.49
N LEU A 133 -5.80 -0.01 -26.26
CA LEU A 133 -6.41 -1.10 -25.50
C LEU A 133 -6.75 -0.67 -24.07
N GLN A 134 -5.81 -0.04 -23.35
CA GLN A 134 -6.04 0.43 -21.98
C GLN A 134 -7.17 1.45 -21.85
N LEU A 135 -7.40 2.29 -22.87
CA LEU A 135 -8.49 3.25 -22.90
C LEU A 135 -9.84 2.60 -23.26
N LYS A 136 -9.81 1.55 -24.09
CA LYS A 136 -11.01 0.80 -24.50
C LYS A 136 -11.52 -0.07 -23.35
N THR A 137 -10.61 -0.78 -22.68
CA THR A 137 -10.90 -1.76 -21.61
C THR A 137 -11.28 -1.07 -20.30
N PRO A 138 -12.38 -1.48 -19.65
CA PRO A 138 -12.79 -0.93 -18.36
C PRO A 138 -11.83 -1.34 -17.24
N ARG A 139 -11.98 -0.69 -16.09
CA ARG A 139 -11.24 -0.97 -14.85
C ARG A 139 -12.23 -1.06 -13.68
N PRO A 140 -11.96 -1.88 -12.65
CA PRO A 140 -12.73 -1.82 -11.43
C PRO A 140 -12.53 -0.45 -10.77
N ASN A 141 -13.56 0.06 -10.11
CA ASN A 141 -13.50 1.33 -9.38
C ASN A 141 -12.52 1.31 -8.20
N LEU A 142 -12.34 0.16 -7.57
CA LEU A 142 -11.51 -0.02 -6.38
C LEU A 142 -10.67 -1.28 -6.52
N ARG A 143 -9.54 -1.32 -5.81
CA ARG A 143 -8.70 -2.53 -5.65
C ARG A 143 -9.22 -3.36 -4.49
N VAL A 144 -10.34 -4.01 -4.74
CA VAL A 144 -11.03 -4.93 -3.81
C VAL A 144 -11.33 -6.23 -4.55
N ASP A 145 -11.94 -7.20 -3.87
CA ASP A 145 -12.49 -8.41 -4.50
C ASP A 145 -13.98 -8.58 -4.17
N ALA A 146 -14.60 -9.60 -4.76
CA ALA A 146 -16.01 -9.95 -4.53
C ALA A 146 -16.30 -10.47 -3.10
N THR A 147 -15.28 -10.64 -2.25
CA THR A 147 -15.46 -11.19 -0.90
C THR A 147 -15.76 -10.11 0.14
N ASN A 148 -15.63 -8.83 -0.21
CA ASN A 148 -15.99 -7.73 0.67
C ASN A 148 -17.52 -7.65 0.82
N ILE A 149 -17.98 -7.53 2.06
CA ILE A 149 -19.41 -7.43 2.42
C ILE A 149 -19.61 -6.10 3.15
N ASN A 150 -20.55 -5.28 2.67
CA ASN A 150 -20.91 -3.99 3.30
C ASN A 150 -19.67 -3.12 3.62
N SER A 151 -18.76 -2.97 2.64
CA SER A 151 -17.45 -2.32 2.84
C SER A 151 -17.03 -1.45 1.64
N ASP A 152 -17.97 -0.72 1.03
CA ASP A 152 -17.78 -0.01 -0.24
C ASP A 152 -16.81 1.20 -0.18
N PHE A 153 -16.49 1.69 1.02
CA PHE A 153 -15.57 2.81 1.25
C PHE A 153 -14.17 2.35 1.62
N THR A 154 -13.69 1.28 0.98
CA THR A 154 -12.39 0.66 1.25
C THR A 154 -11.59 0.53 -0.05
N ASN A 155 -10.27 0.41 0.04
CA ASN A 155 -9.43 0.23 -1.13
C ASN A 155 -8.12 -0.50 -0.79
N GLY A 156 -7.60 -1.27 -1.74
CA GLY A 156 -6.50 -2.19 -1.46
C GLY A 156 -6.85 -3.22 -0.40
N ALA A 157 -8.15 -3.57 -0.27
CA ALA A 157 -8.65 -4.30 0.88
C ALA A 157 -9.57 -5.46 0.49
N PHE A 158 -9.39 -6.60 1.14
CA PHE A 158 -9.95 -7.88 0.73
C PHE A 158 -10.52 -8.65 1.92
N ARG A 159 -11.56 -9.45 1.69
CA ARG A 159 -12.23 -10.26 2.72
C ARG A 159 -12.72 -9.42 3.91
N LEU A 160 -13.19 -8.21 3.64
CA LEU A 160 -13.73 -7.33 4.67
C LEU A 160 -15.22 -7.60 4.91
N LYS A 161 -15.67 -7.33 6.14
CA LYS A 161 -17.08 -7.35 6.49
C LYS A 161 -17.42 -6.17 7.39
N ASP A 162 -18.44 -5.41 7.03
CA ASP A 162 -18.92 -4.27 7.83
C ASP A 162 -17.80 -3.27 8.18
N CYS A 163 -17.00 -2.90 7.17
CA CYS A 163 -15.81 -2.06 7.32
C CYS A 163 -15.95 -0.69 6.63
N TYR A 164 -15.44 0.37 7.24
CA TYR A 164 -15.56 1.74 6.72
C TYR A 164 -14.24 2.52 6.74
N LEU A 165 -13.83 3.09 5.60
CA LEU A 165 -12.57 3.85 5.47
C LEU A 165 -11.36 3.04 5.97
N ILE A 166 -11.28 1.81 5.47
CA ILE A 166 -10.17 0.88 5.73
C ILE A 166 -9.39 0.65 4.45
N PHE A 167 -8.06 0.68 4.57
CA PHE A 167 -7.15 0.59 3.43
C PHE A 167 -6.05 -0.45 3.65
N ASP A 168 -5.54 -1.02 2.55
CA ASP A 168 -4.40 -1.95 2.55
C ASP A 168 -4.55 -3.09 3.58
N THR A 169 -5.75 -3.67 3.68
CA THR A 169 -6.14 -4.57 4.77
C THR A 169 -6.76 -5.86 4.25
N LYS A 170 -6.47 -6.98 4.91
CA LYS A 170 -7.10 -8.27 4.63
C LYS A 170 -7.80 -8.84 5.87
N GLY A 171 -9.06 -9.24 5.71
CA GLY A 171 -9.76 -10.05 6.72
C GLY A 171 -10.22 -9.29 7.95
N ALA A 172 -10.49 -7.98 7.86
CA ALA A 172 -11.03 -7.22 8.98
C ALA A 172 -12.57 -7.27 9.03
N GLU A 173 -13.13 -7.19 10.24
CA GLU A 173 -14.58 -7.19 10.46
C GLU A 173 -15.00 -6.08 11.46
N ASN A 174 -16.16 -5.45 11.24
CA ASN A 174 -16.74 -4.45 12.15
C ASN A 174 -15.76 -3.35 12.55
N SER A 175 -14.95 -2.86 11.62
CA SER A 175 -13.83 -1.97 11.89
C SER A 175 -13.93 -0.70 11.06
N ALA A 176 -13.31 0.39 11.50
CA ALA A 176 -13.33 1.62 10.72
C ALA A 176 -12.08 2.49 10.91
N TYR A 177 -11.85 3.39 9.95
CA TYR A 177 -10.78 4.40 10.00
C TYR A 177 -9.40 3.78 10.22
N GLY A 178 -8.98 2.87 9.35
CA GLY A 178 -7.76 2.10 9.57
C GLY A 178 -6.94 1.81 8.32
N ILE A 179 -5.66 1.51 8.53
CA ILE A 179 -4.72 1.13 7.47
C ILE A 179 -3.92 -0.08 7.94
N ALA A 180 -3.84 -1.12 7.10
CA ALA A 180 -3.13 -2.37 7.42
C ALA A 180 -3.61 -3.01 8.74
N ILE A 181 -4.92 -3.19 8.89
CA ILE A 181 -5.53 -3.79 10.10
C ILE A 181 -5.88 -5.27 9.93
N ASP A 182 -4.90 -6.08 9.51
CA ASP A 182 -5.20 -7.44 9.03
C ASP A 182 -5.76 -8.37 10.12
N ASN A 183 -6.70 -9.23 9.70
CA ASN A 183 -7.33 -10.27 10.51
C ASN A 183 -7.82 -9.76 11.88
N SER A 184 -8.33 -8.54 11.92
CA SER A 184 -8.71 -7.85 13.15
C SER A 184 -10.21 -7.53 13.18
N ARG A 185 -10.80 -7.43 14.36
CA ARG A 185 -12.24 -7.17 14.51
C ARG A 185 -12.55 -6.13 15.57
N ASN A 186 -13.57 -5.30 15.33
CA ASN A 186 -13.94 -4.21 16.23
C ASN A 186 -12.77 -3.25 16.50
N CYS A 187 -12.03 -2.88 15.45
CA CYS A 187 -10.88 -1.99 15.54
C CYS A 187 -11.18 -0.63 14.91
N PHE A 188 -10.86 0.45 15.61
CA PHE A 188 -11.14 1.83 15.20
C PHE A 188 -9.87 2.70 15.27
N ASP A 189 -9.65 3.57 14.29
CA ASP A 189 -8.48 4.48 14.26
C ASP A 189 -7.14 3.75 14.43
N CYS A 190 -6.98 2.60 13.76
CA CYS A 190 -5.79 1.74 13.91
C CYS A 190 -4.89 1.76 12.66
N LEU A 191 -3.57 1.71 12.87
CA LEU A 191 -2.57 1.65 11.81
C LEU A 191 -1.57 0.52 12.07
N SER A 192 -1.35 -0.34 11.08
CA SER A 192 -0.45 -1.50 11.20
C SER A 192 -0.80 -2.39 12.41
N THR A 193 -2.07 -2.84 12.49
CA THR A 193 -2.57 -3.61 13.65
C THR A 193 -3.09 -4.98 13.22
N TYR A 194 -2.43 -6.05 13.65
CA TYR A 194 -2.65 -7.41 13.14
C TYR A 194 -3.26 -8.34 14.19
N ASN A 195 -4.14 -9.26 13.78
CA ASN A 195 -4.72 -10.29 14.64
C ASN A 195 -5.26 -9.74 15.97
N SER A 196 -5.95 -8.61 15.93
CA SER A 196 -6.34 -7.87 17.14
C SER A 196 -7.85 -7.66 17.24
N GLU A 197 -8.33 -7.46 18.46
CA GLU A 197 -9.75 -7.33 18.75
C GLU A 197 -10.06 -6.19 19.71
N GLN A 198 -11.14 -5.45 19.45
CA GLN A 198 -11.66 -4.40 20.34
C GLN A 198 -10.59 -3.35 20.66
N CYS A 199 -9.92 -2.84 19.61
CA CYS A 199 -8.82 -1.88 19.77
C CYS A 199 -9.21 -0.50 19.24
N SER A 200 -8.70 0.56 19.85
CA SER A 200 -8.87 1.93 19.35
C SER A 200 -7.57 2.70 19.43
N ASN A 201 -7.26 3.50 18.40
CA ASN A 201 -6.07 4.36 18.38
C ASN A 201 -4.76 3.58 18.63
N CYS A 202 -4.65 2.40 18.02
CA CYS A 202 -3.45 1.56 18.13
C CYS A 202 -2.56 1.70 16.90
N PHE A 203 -1.25 1.71 17.12
CA PHE A 203 -0.24 1.82 16.07
C PHE A 203 0.82 0.73 16.21
N GLU A 204 1.17 0.05 15.12
CA GLU A 204 2.18 -1.02 15.11
C GLU A 204 1.88 -2.11 16.16
N GLY A 205 0.63 -2.57 16.17
CA GLY A 205 0.08 -3.53 17.14
C GLY A 205 -0.02 -4.95 16.61
N SER A 206 0.14 -5.96 17.46
CA SER A 206 -0.22 -7.35 17.07
C SER A 206 -0.71 -8.19 18.24
N HIS A 207 -1.72 -9.03 18.01
CA HIS A 207 -2.31 -9.88 19.05
C HIS A 207 -2.77 -9.05 20.26
N LEU A 208 -3.43 -7.92 19.99
CA LEU A 208 -3.97 -7.05 21.02
C LEU A 208 -5.44 -7.40 21.26
N ALA A 209 -5.86 -7.39 22.52
CA ALA A 209 -7.27 -7.55 22.88
C ALA A 209 -7.65 -6.45 23.87
N LYS A 210 -8.68 -5.64 23.54
CA LYS A 210 -9.14 -4.53 24.39
C LYS A 210 -8.02 -3.56 24.75
N CYS A 211 -7.22 -3.17 23.75
CA CYS A 211 -6.12 -2.23 23.92
C CYS A 211 -6.46 -0.88 23.30
N PHE A 212 -6.15 0.20 24.00
CA PHE A 212 -6.52 1.55 23.58
C PHE A 212 -5.32 2.48 23.66
N PHE A 213 -5.16 3.37 22.68
CA PHE A 213 -4.09 4.37 22.63
C PHE A 213 -2.70 3.77 22.82
N SER A 214 -2.42 2.65 22.14
CA SER A 214 -1.24 1.84 22.39
C SER A 214 -0.37 1.69 21.16
N GLU A 215 0.94 1.89 21.32
CA GLU A 215 1.90 1.93 20.23
C GLU A 215 2.98 0.86 20.38
N TYR A 216 3.37 0.20 19.29
CA TYR A 216 4.42 -0.81 19.24
C TYR A 216 4.19 -1.99 20.19
N CYS A 217 2.93 -2.33 20.44
CA CYS A 217 2.55 -3.33 21.44
C CYS A 217 2.29 -4.71 20.83
N ARG A 218 2.63 -5.77 21.56
CA ARG A 218 2.41 -7.16 21.12
C ARG A 218 1.88 -8.03 22.25
N TYR A 219 0.90 -8.88 21.96
CA TYR A 219 0.35 -9.81 22.96
C TYR A 219 -0.09 -9.08 24.24
N CYS A 220 -0.87 -8.02 24.10
CA CYS A 220 -1.33 -7.25 25.27
C CYS A 220 -2.85 -7.38 25.41
N LEU A 221 -3.32 -7.37 26.66
CA LEU A 221 -4.72 -7.54 27.02
C LEU A 221 -5.18 -6.41 27.95
N GLU A 222 -6.38 -5.86 27.69
CA GLU A 222 -7.09 -4.95 28.60
C GLU A 222 -6.20 -3.83 29.16
N SER A 223 -5.58 -3.08 28.24
CA SER A 223 -4.54 -2.11 28.58
C SER A 223 -4.71 -0.80 27.82
N TYR A 224 -4.16 0.27 28.41
CA TYR A 224 -4.36 1.64 27.95
C TYR A 224 -3.04 2.40 27.97
N PHE A 225 -2.81 3.24 26.94
CA PHE A 225 -1.64 4.12 26.87
C PHE A 225 -0.30 3.37 26.98
N LEU A 226 -0.18 2.27 26.25
CA LEU A 226 1.06 1.48 26.24
C LEU A 226 2.03 1.97 25.15
N PHE A 227 3.32 1.91 25.46
CA PHE A 227 4.38 2.19 24.50
C PHE A 227 5.42 1.07 24.53
N ASP A 228 5.65 0.40 23.40
CA ASP A 228 6.58 -0.73 23.27
C ASP A 228 6.42 -1.73 24.42
N CYS A 229 5.22 -2.29 24.62
CA CYS A 229 4.97 -3.33 25.63
C CYS A 229 4.77 -4.68 24.96
N ARG A 230 5.24 -5.77 25.58
CA ARG A 230 5.05 -7.13 25.06
C ARG A 230 4.60 -8.09 26.14
N ASP A 231 3.60 -8.90 25.85
CA ASP A 231 3.04 -9.85 26.83
C ASP A 231 2.66 -9.13 28.14
N CYS A 232 1.85 -8.09 28.01
CA CYS A 232 1.46 -7.22 29.13
C CYS A 232 -0.06 -7.14 29.24
N ASP A 233 -0.58 -7.50 30.40
CA ASP A 233 -2.02 -7.52 30.66
C ASP A 233 -2.35 -6.52 31.77
N TYR A 234 -3.49 -5.85 31.69
CA TYR A 234 -3.94 -4.93 32.74
C TYR A 234 -2.87 -3.89 33.07
N CYS A 235 -2.41 -3.17 32.04
CA CYS A 235 -1.40 -2.13 32.18
C CYS A 235 -1.96 -0.77 31.76
N PHE A 236 -1.62 0.27 32.50
CA PHE A 236 -2.06 1.64 32.25
C PHE A 236 -0.87 2.59 32.25
N MET A 237 -0.72 3.38 31.17
CA MET A 237 0.39 4.34 31.00
C MET A 237 1.76 3.69 31.26
N CYS A 238 2.05 2.62 30.54
CA CYS A 238 3.26 1.84 30.73
C CYS A 238 4.13 1.82 29.47
N ALA A 239 5.44 1.89 29.65
CA ALA A 239 6.42 1.85 28.58
C ALA A 239 7.45 0.72 28.77
N ASN A 240 7.86 0.06 27.70
CA ASN A 240 8.95 -0.92 27.69
C ASN A 240 8.81 -2.08 28.69
N LEU A 241 7.57 -2.51 28.99
CA LEU A 241 7.33 -3.66 29.85
C LEU A 241 7.31 -4.97 29.06
N ARG A 242 7.74 -6.06 29.71
CA ARG A 242 7.75 -7.41 29.17
C ARG A 242 7.23 -8.38 30.22
N HIS A 243 6.25 -9.22 29.88
CA HIS A 243 5.72 -10.28 30.76
C HIS A 243 5.20 -9.73 32.10
N LYS A 244 4.45 -8.61 32.06
CA LYS A 244 3.98 -7.91 33.27
C LYS A 244 2.46 -7.86 33.33
N LYS A 245 1.93 -7.86 34.56
CA LYS A 245 0.51 -7.68 34.82
C LYS A 245 0.28 -6.71 35.95
N TYR A 246 -0.79 -5.92 35.87
CA TYR A 246 -1.18 -4.95 36.91
C TYR A 246 -0.12 -3.87 37.13
N TYR A 247 0.27 -3.19 36.06
CA TYR A 247 1.20 -2.05 36.14
C TYR A 247 0.48 -0.74 35.86
N PHE A 248 0.79 0.28 36.66
CA PHE A 248 0.22 1.60 36.53
C PHE A 248 1.35 2.63 36.62
N PHE A 249 1.56 3.41 35.56
CA PHE A 249 2.74 4.29 35.44
C PHE A 249 4.07 3.52 35.64
N ASN A 250 4.23 2.38 34.96
CA ASN A 250 5.39 1.49 35.09
C ASN A 250 5.63 0.90 36.50
N GLN A 251 4.74 1.12 37.47
CA GLN A 251 4.88 0.57 38.81
C GLN A 251 3.97 -0.64 39.02
N PRO A 252 4.46 -1.72 39.64
CA PRO A 252 3.63 -2.87 39.96
C PRO A 252 2.59 -2.50 41.01
N LEU A 253 1.39 -3.02 40.84
CA LEU A 253 0.32 -2.97 41.83
C LEU A 253 -0.20 -4.38 42.10
N THR A 254 -0.87 -4.53 43.24
CA THR A 254 -1.81 -5.64 43.40
C THR A 254 -2.98 -5.47 42.44
N LYS A 255 -3.70 -6.56 42.17
CA LYS A 255 -4.87 -6.55 41.31
C LYS A 255 -5.94 -5.57 41.84
N GLU A 256 -6.20 -5.62 43.14
CA GLU A 256 -7.19 -4.80 43.83
C GLU A 256 -6.84 -3.32 43.74
N GLU A 257 -5.57 -2.97 43.91
CA GLU A 257 -5.09 -1.59 43.75
C GLU A 257 -5.20 -1.11 42.30
N TYR A 258 -4.86 -1.96 41.32
CA TYR A 258 -5.00 -1.62 39.91
C TYR A 258 -6.46 -1.38 39.54
N GLU A 259 -7.36 -2.30 39.90
CA GLU A 259 -8.81 -2.19 39.67
C GLU A 259 -9.37 -0.92 40.33
N ALA A 260 -8.97 -0.62 41.57
CA ALA A 260 -9.38 0.59 42.27
C ALA A 260 -8.87 1.89 41.62
N LYS A 261 -7.70 1.86 40.95
CA LYS A 261 -7.21 3.02 40.18
C LYS A 261 -7.96 3.18 38.86
N ILE A 262 -8.17 2.09 38.12
CA ILE A 262 -8.91 2.13 36.84
C ILE A 262 -10.36 2.60 37.04
N ALA A 263 -11.03 2.14 38.11
CA ALA A 263 -12.40 2.57 38.43
C ALA A 263 -12.55 4.08 38.71
N LYS A 264 -11.45 4.80 38.97
CA LYS A 264 -11.45 6.26 39.16
C LYS A 264 -11.25 7.05 37.86
N ILE A 265 -10.86 6.37 36.78
CA ILE A 265 -10.60 6.96 35.46
C ILE A 265 -11.82 6.81 34.55
N ASN A 266 -12.55 5.71 34.71
CA ASN A 266 -13.79 5.42 33.96
C ASN A 266 -14.97 6.29 34.39
#